data_AF-A0A661M4N2-F1
#
_entry.id   AF-A0A661M4N2-F1
#
_cell.length_a   1.000
_cell.length_b   1.000
_cell.length_c   1.000
_cell.angle_alpha   90.00
_cell.angle_beta   90.00
_cell.angle_gamma   90.00
#
_symmetry.space_group_name_H-M   'P 1'
#
loop_
_entity.id
_entity.type
_entity.pdbx_description
1 polymer ?
#
loop_
_entity_poly.entity_id
_entity_poly.type
_entity_poly.pdbx_seq_one_letter_code
_entity_poly.pdbx_strand_id
1 'polypeptide(L)'
;MNPKNSDKGITHQPLVSIAENVQVPGQSQGENISCCPAPADAPPPRTDQPFVIGTLETPAGAVPVVSSVLTLSDHWGTFKARLGVGRMRYTVDPGLYALGRPDDRSHVMVTANYKMSFDCLRRALPGRDAWILVLDTQGINVWCAAGKGTFGTDELVRRIQASGLSRVVSHRDLIIPQLGAAGVSAHQVKRRSGFRVIYGPVRAQDIPRFLEKGMKAAPDMRRKAFPLVERIVLIPVELVEALKIGLLAAPAFFLLGGLGGTGGFWENAFSHGLVAAFSLLTAILAGAVLVPILLPWLPGRAFSTKGFTLGFISALVYVALGRCGAWAEALGLVFLMSAVVAYLAMNFTGASTFTSLSGVKKEMRWAVPAEIATAVIGLGFWFGSRFTV
;
A
#
# COMPACT_ATOMS: atom_id res chain seq x y z
N MET A 1 -5.18 -15.55 43.44
CA MET A 1 -6.51 -16.05 43.03
C MET A 1 -7.08 -15.06 42.02
N ASN A 2 -7.42 -15.57 40.82
CA ASN A 2 -8.14 -14.93 39.72
C ASN A 2 -7.39 -13.94 38.78
N PRO A 3 -6.98 -14.40 37.57
CA PRO A 3 -6.68 -13.57 36.41
C PRO A 3 -7.92 -13.46 35.49
N LYS A 4 -8.29 -12.25 35.04
CA LYS A 4 -9.24 -12.08 33.92
C LYS A 4 -8.92 -10.86 33.06
N ASN A 5 -9.04 -11.09 31.75
CA ASN A 5 -9.17 -10.16 30.62
C ASN A 5 -7.91 -9.55 30.00
N SER A 6 -7.29 -10.33 29.12
CA SER A 6 -6.71 -9.83 27.87
C SER A 6 -7.31 -10.63 26.72
N ASP A 7 -8.46 -10.18 26.24
CA ASP A 7 -8.96 -10.56 24.91
C ASP A 7 -9.93 -9.48 24.44
N LYS A 8 -9.47 -8.63 23.51
CA LYS A 8 -10.34 -7.81 22.67
C LYS A 8 -9.79 -7.81 21.26
N GLY A 9 -10.58 -8.43 20.38
CA GLY A 9 -10.25 -8.69 18.99
C GLY A 9 -10.06 -7.42 18.19
N ILE A 10 -9.13 -7.53 17.23
CA ILE A 10 -8.89 -6.52 16.21
C ILE A 10 -9.82 -6.85 15.05
N THR A 11 -10.91 -6.10 14.95
CA THR A 11 -11.85 -6.13 13.85
C THR A 11 -11.18 -5.63 12.57
N HIS A 12 -11.27 -6.42 11.51
CA HIS A 12 -10.94 -6.00 10.14
C HIS A 12 -11.82 -4.80 9.75
N GLN A 13 -11.21 -3.62 9.54
CA GLN A 13 -11.92 -2.46 8.98
C GLN A 13 -11.82 -2.46 7.44
N PRO A 14 -12.96 -2.52 6.72
CA PRO A 14 -12.99 -2.35 5.27
C PRO A 14 -12.84 -0.87 4.87
N LEU A 15 -12.45 -0.65 3.61
CA LEU A 15 -12.13 0.63 2.94
C LEU A 15 -13.18 1.77 3.04
N VAL A 16 -14.36 1.51 3.62
CA VAL A 16 -15.44 2.50 3.78
C VAL A 16 -15.13 3.51 4.91
N SER A 17 -14.34 3.13 5.92
CA SER A 17 -14.03 4.03 7.06
C SER A 17 -13.05 5.17 6.73
N ILE A 18 -12.44 5.18 5.55
CA ILE A 18 -11.50 6.25 5.13
C ILE A 18 -12.27 7.52 4.67
N ALA A 19 -13.58 7.43 4.45
CA ALA A 19 -14.38 8.55 3.94
C ALA A 19 -15.01 9.46 5.01
N GLU A 20 -15.09 9.05 6.28
CA GLU A 20 -15.88 9.78 7.29
C GLU A 20 -15.10 10.67 8.27
N ASN A 21 -13.76 10.64 8.26
CA ASN A 21 -12.94 11.46 9.18
C ASN A 21 -11.96 12.40 8.47
N VAL A 22 -12.41 13.08 7.41
CA VAL A 22 -11.66 14.18 6.79
C VAL A 22 -12.46 15.47 6.98
N GLN A 23 -12.25 16.10 8.12
CA GLN A 23 -12.67 17.47 8.37
C GLN A 23 -11.97 18.39 7.35
N VAL A 24 -12.77 19.12 6.57
CA VAL A 24 -12.29 20.18 5.67
C VAL A 24 -11.76 21.33 6.55
N PRO A 25 -10.53 21.85 6.38
CA PRO A 25 -10.10 23.01 7.14
C PRO A 25 -10.82 24.25 6.63
N GLY A 26 -11.81 24.71 7.40
CA GLY A 26 -12.35 26.05 7.32
C GLY A 26 -11.34 27.08 7.79
N GLN A 27 -11.44 28.28 7.23
CA GLN A 27 -10.63 29.45 7.53
C GLN A 27 -10.58 29.73 9.05
N SER A 28 -9.37 29.83 9.63
CA SER A 28 -9.20 30.32 11.01
C SER A 28 -8.60 31.73 11.01
N GLN A 29 -9.40 32.68 11.47
CA GLN A 29 -8.99 34.00 11.93
C GLN A 29 -7.93 33.88 13.03
N GLY A 30 -7.10 34.92 13.17
CA GLY A 30 -5.93 34.91 14.02
C GLY A 30 -6.25 34.76 15.51
N GLU A 31 -5.56 33.80 16.14
CA GLU A 31 -5.37 33.74 17.59
C GLU A 31 -3.91 33.34 17.86
N ASN A 32 -3.30 34.06 18.81
CA ASN A 32 -1.89 33.97 19.18
C ASN A 32 -1.49 32.55 19.60
N ILE A 33 -0.62 31.91 18.81
CA ILE A 33 0.00 30.63 19.17
C ILE A 33 1.11 30.89 20.17
N SER A 34 0.80 30.65 21.45
CA SER A 34 1.77 30.52 22.53
C SER A 34 2.74 29.38 22.22
N CYS A 35 4.04 29.70 22.28
CA CYS A 35 5.15 28.77 22.03
C CYS A 35 5.28 27.75 23.18
N CYS A 36 4.65 26.59 23.06
CA CYS A 36 5.05 25.42 23.84
C CYS A 36 6.31 24.79 23.21
N PRO A 37 7.37 24.48 23.99
CA PRO A 37 8.51 23.74 23.48
C PRO A 37 8.09 22.31 23.10
N ALA A 38 8.53 21.83 21.93
CA ALA A 38 8.24 20.49 21.44
C ALA A 38 8.95 19.42 22.30
N PRO A 39 8.33 18.25 22.57
CA PRO A 39 8.98 17.20 23.35
C PRO A 39 10.18 16.60 22.60
N ALA A 40 11.32 16.58 23.27
CA ALA A 40 12.64 16.22 22.76
C ALA A 40 12.89 14.71 22.60
N ASP A 41 11.96 13.84 23.00
CA ASP A 41 12.29 12.43 23.24
C ASP A 41 11.74 11.50 22.16
N ALA A 42 12.34 11.53 20.97
CA ALA A 42 12.28 10.36 20.11
C ALA A 42 13.52 9.50 20.40
N PRO A 43 13.38 8.27 20.91
CA PRO A 43 14.53 7.45 21.26
C PRO A 43 15.38 7.17 20.01
N PRO A 44 16.71 7.06 20.17
CA PRO A 44 17.58 6.67 19.08
C PRO A 44 17.22 5.25 18.59
N PRO A 45 17.47 4.93 17.32
CA PRO A 45 17.20 3.60 16.79
C PRO A 45 18.07 2.55 17.49
N ARG A 46 17.48 1.39 17.78
CA ARG A 46 18.17 0.33 18.51
C ARG A 46 19.26 -0.32 17.66
N THR A 47 20.31 -0.79 18.34
CA THR A 47 21.47 -1.44 17.74
C THR A 47 21.34 -2.95 17.62
N ASP A 48 20.35 -3.55 18.28
CA ASP A 48 20.03 -4.99 18.27
C ASP A 48 19.15 -5.43 17.09
N GLN A 49 18.88 -4.52 16.14
CA GLN A 49 18.09 -4.82 14.95
C GLN A 49 18.86 -5.78 14.01
N PRO A 50 18.19 -6.76 13.37
CA PRO A 50 18.86 -7.88 12.69
C PRO A 50 19.68 -7.51 11.45
N PHE A 51 19.52 -6.30 10.91
CA PHE A 51 20.25 -5.80 9.74
C PHE A 51 21.33 -4.77 10.11
N VAL A 52 21.48 -4.48 11.41
CA VAL A 52 22.55 -3.63 11.95
C VAL A 52 23.79 -4.49 12.12
N ILE A 53 24.92 -4.01 11.60
CA ILE A 53 26.20 -4.73 11.58
C ILE A 53 27.23 -4.17 12.57
N GLY A 54 26.88 -3.09 13.26
CA GLY A 54 27.75 -2.43 14.24
C GLY A 54 27.23 -1.06 14.64
N THR A 55 28.08 -0.30 15.33
CA THR A 55 27.81 1.07 15.76
C THR A 55 28.94 1.99 15.33
N LEU A 56 28.60 3.25 15.06
CA LEU A 56 29.54 4.32 14.74
C LEU A 56 29.33 5.46 15.73
N GLU A 57 30.38 5.86 16.42
CA GLU A 57 30.34 7.00 17.33
C GLU A 57 30.29 8.30 16.53
N THR A 58 29.36 9.18 16.90
CA THR A 58 29.21 10.51 16.29
C THR A 58 29.14 11.58 17.37
N PRO A 59 29.32 12.87 17.04
CA PRO A 59 29.11 13.96 17.98
C PRO A 59 27.68 14.05 18.55
N ALA A 60 26.71 13.34 17.97
CA ALA A 60 25.33 13.24 18.46
C ALA A 60 25.04 11.93 19.22
N GLY A 61 26.04 11.06 19.41
CA GLY A 61 25.92 9.75 20.05
C GLY A 61 26.16 8.58 19.08
N ALA A 62 26.07 7.36 19.59
CA ALA A 62 26.23 6.14 18.80
C ALA A 62 25.09 5.98 17.78
N VAL A 63 25.47 5.70 16.53
CA VAL A 63 24.54 5.48 15.41
C VAL A 63 24.68 4.05 14.89
N PRO A 64 23.58 3.31 14.66
CA PRO A 64 23.64 1.98 14.07
C PRO A 64 24.18 2.00 12.63
N VAL A 65 25.10 1.08 12.34
CA VAL A 65 25.71 0.89 11.02
C VAL A 65 24.98 -0.21 10.27
N VAL A 66 24.66 0.04 9.00
CA VAL A 66 23.99 -0.92 8.10
C VAL A 66 24.79 -1.16 6.84
N SER A 67 24.57 -2.33 6.23
CA SER A 67 25.18 -2.71 4.95
C SER A 67 24.26 -2.40 3.76
N SER A 68 24.84 -2.15 2.59
CA SER A 68 24.10 -2.12 1.32
C SER A 68 23.73 -3.52 0.84
N VAL A 69 24.42 -4.56 1.31
CA VAL A 69 24.09 -5.96 1.00
C VAL A 69 22.92 -6.40 1.88
N LEU A 70 21.87 -6.91 1.24
CA LEU A 70 20.71 -7.48 1.93
C LEU A 70 21.01 -8.91 2.37
N THR A 71 20.59 -9.26 3.58
CA THR A 71 20.70 -10.62 4.12
C THR A 71 19.54 -11.49 3.65
N LEU A 72 19.66 -12.81 3.81
CA LEU A 72 18.53 -13.74 3.55
C LEU A 72 17.30 -13.40 4.41
N SER A 73 17.51 -12.91 5.64
CA SER A 73 16.42 -12.46 6.52
C SER A 73 15.66 -11.27 5.92
N ASP A 74 16.37 -10.33 5.29
CA ASP A 74 15.77 -9.18 4.60
C ASP A 74 14.94 -9.60 3.39
N HIS A 75 15.47 -10.55 2.61
CA HIS A 75 14.76 -11.12 1.46
C HIS A 75 13.51 -11.88 1.90
N TRP A 76 13.61 -12.70 2.95
CA TRP A 76 12.50 -13.45 3.51
C TRP A 76 11.44 -12.52 4.13
N GLY A 77 11.86 -11.48 4.85
CA GLY A 77 10.97 -10.46 5.38
C GLY A 77 10.20 -9.74 4.26
N THR A 78 10.90 -9.38 3.18
CA THR A 78 10.28 -8.77 1.99
C THR A 78 9.26 -9.71 1.34
N PHE A 79 9.60 -10.99 1.19
CA PHE A 79 8.70 -11.99 0.63
C PHE A 79 7.43 -12.15 1.49
N LYS A 80 7.57 -12.34 2.81
CA LYS A 80 6.44 -12.44 3.75
C LYS A 80 5.52 -11.22 3.67
N ALA A 81 6.09 -10.01 3.70
CA ALA A 81 5.30 -8.80 3.63
C ALA A 81 4.61 -8.59 2.25
N ARG A 82 5.14 -9.17 1.17
CA ARG A 82 4.46 -9.26 -0.14
C ARG A 82 3.36 -10.31 -0.20
N LEU A 83 3.34 -11.27 0.73
CA LEU A 83 2.22 -12.17 0.96
C LEU A 83 1.23 -11.63 2.02
N GLY A 84 1.43 -10.41 2.51
CA GLY A 84 0.61 -9.82 3.58
C GLY A 84 0.93 -10.35 4.99
N VAL A 85 1.91 -11.23 5.16
CA VAL A 85 2.29 -11.80 6.46
C VAL A 85 3.17 -10.80 7.22
N GLY A 86 2.65 -10.27 8.34
CA GLY A 86 3.38 -9.32 9.19
C GLY A 86 3.67 -7.98 8.53
N ARG A 87 3.04 -7.68 7.38
CA ARG A 87 3.28 -6.47 6.58
C ARG A 87 3.16 -5.19 7.38
N MET A 88 2.11 -5.07 8.21
CA MET A 88 1.83 -3.89 9.03
C MET A 88 2.85 -3.65 10.16
N ARG A 89 3.71 -4.64 10.44
CA ARG A 89 4.76 -4.56 11.46
C ARG A 89 6.16 -4.67 10.85
N TYR A 90 6.26 -4.62 9.51
CA TYR A 90 7.55 -4.74 8.81
C TYR A 90 8.25 -3.38 8.76
N THR A 91 8.77 -2.95 9.90
CA THR A 91 9.30 -1.59 10.13
C THR A 91 10.74 -1.60 10.61
N VAL A 92 11.36 -0.43 10.52
CA VAL A 92 12.70 -0.09 11.05
C VAL A 92 12.51 0.98 12.12
N ASP A 93 13.34 1.00 13.16
CA ASP A 93 13.24 2.07 14.17
C ASP A 93 13.55 3.44 13.51
N PRO A 94 12.71 4.46 13.64
CA PRO A 94 12.97 5.78 13.05
C PRO A 94 14.19 6.47 13.68
N GLY A 95 14.99 7.15 12.87
CA GLY A 95 16.20 7.83 13.33
C GLY A 95 17.32 7.82 12.31
N LEU A 96 18.53 8.12 12.76
CA LEU A 96 19.73 8.18 11.91
C LEU A 96 20.42 6.82 11.86
N TYR A 97 20.89 6.43 10.68
CA TYR A 97 21.68 5.23 10.43
C TYR A 97 22.90 5.60 9.58
N ALA A 98 24.00 4.89 9.80
CA ALA A 98 25.20 4.99 8.97
C ALA A 98 25.20 3.86 7.94
N LEU A 99 25.28 4.20 6.64
CA LEU A 99 25.58 3.22 5.60
C LEU A 99 27.10 3.22 5.38
N GLY A 100 27.76 2.10 5.67
CA GLY A 100 29.22 2.01 5.59
C GLY A 100 29.90 2.83 6.69
N ARG A 101 30.84 3.71 6.32
CA ARG A 101 31.61 4.58 7.22
C ARG A 101 31.49 6.06 6.80
N PRO A 102 30.30 6.66 6.92
CA PRO A 102 30.10 8.04 6.51
C PRO A 102 30.85 9.02 7.42
N ASP A 103 31.34 10.09 6.80
CA ASP A 103 31.96 11.24 7.45
C ASP A 103 31.00 12.45 7.51
N ASP A 104 31.51 13.61 7.95
CA ASP A 104 30.72 14.84 8.08
C ASP A 104 30.33 15.48 6.73
N ARG A 105 30.94 15.04 5.63
CA ARG A 105 30.69 15.51 4.26
C ARG A 105 29.77 14.57 3.48
N SER A 106 29.56 13.37 3.99
CA SER A 106 28.75 12.32 3.38
C SER A 106 27.28 12.73 3.25
N HIS A 107 26.66 12.39 2.13
CA HIS A 107 25.30 12.80 1.84
C HIS A 107 24.28 12.21 2.82
N VAL A 108 23.26 13.01 3.16
CA VAL A 108 22.12 12.57 3.96
C VAL A 108 20.94 12.23 3.05
N MET A 109 20.49 10.98 3.12
CA MET A 109 19.35 10.45 2.37
C MET A 109 18.18 10.17 3.30
N VAL A 110 16.99 10.64 2.93
CA VAL A 110 15.78 10.49 3.76
C VAL A 110 14.92 9.35 3.23
N THR A 111 14.38 8.52 4.13
CA THR A 111 13.45 7.44 3.77
C THR A 111 12.38 7.22 4.83
N ALA A 112 11.41 6.37 4.52
CA ALA A 112 10.32 5.96 5.40
C ALA A 112 10.74 4.77 6.27
N ASN A 113 10.15 4.63 7.46
CA ASN A 113 10.39 3.49 8.36
C ASN A 113 9.74 2.17 7.91
N TYR A 114 9.06 2.14 6.76
CA TYR A 114 8.69 0.87 6.13
C TYR A 114 9.94 0.14 5.63
N LYS A 115 10.20 -1.07 6.14
CA LYS A 115 11.49 -1.75 5.95
C LYS A 115 11.85 -2.01 4.48
N MET A 116 10.88 -2.24 3.58
CA MET A 116 11.19 -2.35 2.15
C MET A 116 11.65 -1.03 1.52
N SER A 117 11.17 0.13 2.02
CA SER A 117 11.64 1.45 1.55
C SER A 117 13.09 1.68 1.97
N PHE A 118 13.40 1.34 3.23
CA PHE A 118 14.75 1.38 3.78
C PHE A 118 15.70 0.44 3.03
N ASP A 119 15.31 -0.83 2.84
CA ASP A 119 16.10 -1.84 2.14
C ASP A 119 16.33 -1.47 0.67
N CYS A 120 15.33 -0.90 -0.01
CA CYS A 120 15.49 -0.38 -1.37
C CYS A 120 16.53 0.74 -1.46
N LEU A 121 16.58 1.63 -0.46
CA LEU A 121 17.55 2.73 -0.41
C LEU A 121 18.97 2.21 -0.20
N ARG A 122 19.21 1.46 0.88
CA ARG A 122 20.58 0.99 1.19
C ARG A 122 21.15 0.07 0.10
N ARG A 123 20.31 -0.79 -0.50
CA ARG A 123 20.72 -1.68 -1.60
C ARG A 123 21.15 -0.91 -2.85
N ALA A 124 20.64 0.30 -3.06
CA ALA A 124 20.98 1.10 -4.24
C ALA A 124 22.36 1.78 -4.13
N LEU A 125 23.07 1.62 -3.01
CA LEU A 125 24.30 2.35 -2.70
C LEU A 125 25.46 1.40 -2.35
N PRO A 126 25.78 0.39 -3.18
CA PRO A 126 26.96 -0.44 -2.94
C PRO A 126 28.24 0.40 -3.01
N GLY A 127 29.14 0.19 -2.05
CA GLY A 127 30.44 0.89 -1.99
C GLY A 127 30.37 2.40 -1.75
N ARG A 128 29.23 2.92 -1.26
CA ARG A 128 29.07 4.35 -0.93
C ARG A 128 28.75 4.52 0.54
N ASP A 129 29.41 5.50 1.15
CA ASP A 129 29.13 5.90 2.51
C ASP A 129 28.09 7.03 2.52
N ALA A 130 27.06 6.89 3.35
CA ALA A 130 25.97 7.85 3.44
C ALA A 130 25.28 7.80 4.80
N TRP A 131 24.68 8.93 5.18
CA TRP A 131 23.76 8.99 6.31
C TRP A 131 22.34 8.69 5.82
N ILE A 132 21.62 7.81 6.50
CA ILE A 132 20.21 7.50 6.21
C ILE A 132 19.35 8.00 7.35
N LEU A 133 18.54 9.03 7.10
CA LEU A 133 17.55 9.54 8.04
C LEU A 133 16.20 8.89 7.78
N VAL A 134 15.77 8.03 8.71
CA VAL A 134 14.51 7.29 8.63
C VAL A 134 13.42 8.04 9.39
N LEU A 135 12.36 8.44 8.68
CA LEU A 135 11.19 9.11 9.25
C LEU A 135 10.18 8.10 9.79
N ASP A 136 9.47 8.47 10.85
CA ASP A 136 8.37 7.67 11.36
C ASP A 136 7.12 7.83 10.50
N THR A 137 6.94 6.87 9.60
CA THR A 137 5.80 6.79 8.69
C THR A 137 4.79 5.74 9.11
N GLN A 138 4.85 5.25 10.36
CA GLN A 138 3.98 4.19 10.87
C GLN A 138 4.02 2.92 9.99
N GLY A 139 5.18 2.59 9.43
CA GLY A 139 5.36 1.43 8.55
C GLY A 139 4.75 1.58 7.17
N ILE A 140 4.46 2.80 6.71
CA ILE A 140 3.93 3.08 5.38
C ILE A 140 5.07 3.51 4.44
N ASN A 141 5.04 3.09 3.17
CA ASN A 141 6.06 3.50 2.20
C ASN A 141 6.06 5.03 1.95
N VAL A 142 7.15 5.55 1.37
CA VAL A 142 7.34 6.99 1.13
C VAL A 142 6.16 7.66 0.42
N TRP A 143 5.65 7.06 -0.67
CA TRP A 143 4.63 7.71 -1.50
C TRP A 143 3.28 7.78 -0.78
N CYS A 144 2.83 6.66 -0.22
CA CYS A 144 1.57 6.62 0.52
C CYS A 144 1.65 7.46 1.81
N ALA A 145 2.80 7.45 2.49
CA ALA A 145 3.01 8.23 3.71
C ALA A 145 3.06 9.73 3.42
N ALA A 146 3.60 10.15 2.28
CA ALA A 146 3.61 11.56 1.87
C ALA A 146 2.18 12.05 1.57
N GLY A 147 1.37 11.25 0.88
CA GLY A 147 -0.04 11.56 0.64
C GLY A 147 -0.89 11.61 1.91
N LYS A 148 -0.53 10.84 2.95
CA LYS A 148 -1.18 10.85 4.26
C LYS A 148 -0.62 11.89 5.23
N GLY A 149 0.54 12.50 4.93
CA GLY A 149 1.21 13.50 5.76
C GLY A 149 2.19 12.95 6.80
N THR A 150 2.32 11.63 6.98
CA THR A 150 3.29 11.04 7.94
C THR A 150 4.73 11.10 7.43
N PHE A 151 4.94 11.00 6.12
CA PHE A 151 6.19 11.43 5.49
C PHE A 151 6.08 12.94 5.19
N GLY A 152 6.18 13.74 6.25
CA GLY A 152 5.82 15.15 6.24
C GLY A 152 6.91 16.10 6.72
N THR A 153 6.67 17.40 6.51
CA THR A 153 7.56 18.48 6.97
C THR A 153 7.83 18.43 8.47
N ASP A 154 6.79 18.24 9.29
CA ASP A 154 6.90 18.23 10.75
C ASP A 154 7.76 17.09 11.25
N GLU A 155 7.46 15.87 10.79
CA GLU A 155 8.22 14.68 11.16
C GLU A 155 9.68 14.77 10.68
N LEU A 156 9.93 15.29 9.49
CA LEU A 156 11.30 15.52 9.01
C LEU A 156 12.07 16.50 9.90
N VAL A 157 11.49 17.64 10.24
CA VAL A 157 12.13 18.63 11.13
C VAL A 157 12.39 18.03 12.50
N ARG A 158 11.41 17.31 13.05
CA ARG A 158 11.55 16.61 14.34
C ARG A 158 12.70 15.61 14.30
N ARG A 159 12.82 14.80 13.23
CA ARG A 159 13.89 13.81 13.09
C ARG A 159 15.27 14.41 12.91
N ILE A 160 15.38 15.54 12.21
CA ILE A 160 16.64 16.30 12.12
C ILE A 160 17.10 16.74 13.52
N GLN A 161 16.18 17.25 14.34
CA GLN A 161 16.48 17.71 15.71
C GLN A 161 16.82 16.55 16.64
N ALA A 162 15.96 15.53 16.68
CA ALA A 162 16.11 14.37 17.59
C ALA A 162 17.39 13.56 17.30
N SER A 163 17.79 13.44 16.02
CA SER A 163 19.05 12.77 15.66
C SER A 163 20.30 13.63 15.86
N GLY A 164 20.14 14.92 16.21
CA GLY A 164 21.28 15.83 16.30
C GLY A 164 22.04 15.99 14.98
N LEU A 165 21.38 15.78 13.83
CA LEU A 165 22.02 15.71 12.51
C LEU A 165 22.91 16.92 12.20
N SER A 166 22.55 18.10 12.71
CA SER A 166 23.32 19.34 12.56
C SER A 166 24.74 19.28 13.13
N ARG A 167 25.00 18.36 14.06
CA ARG A 167 26.31 18.08 14.68
C ARG A 167 27.07 16.95 13.97
N VAL A 168 26.37 16.12 13.20
CA VAL A 168 26.93 14.95 12.51
C VAL A 168 27.49 15.34 11.15
N VAL A 169 26.83 16.25 10.43
CA VAL A 169 27.27 16.72 9.11
C VAL A 169 27.63 18.21 9.10
N SER A 170 28.68 18.55 8.35
CA SER A 170 29.16 19.94 8.18
C SER A 170 28.34 20.73 7.15
N HIS A 171 27.55 20.04 6.33
CA HIS A 171 26.64 20.66 5.37
C HIS A 171 25.19 20.71 5.88
N ARG A 172 24.29 21.29 5.06
CA ARG A 172 22.87 21.46 5.38
C ARG A 172 21.98 21.02 4.21
N ASP A 173 22.29 19.87 3.62
CA ASP A 173 21.56 19.33 2.46
C ASP A 173 20.93 17.97 2.79
N LEU A 174 19.68 17.76 2.38
CA LEU A 174 18.94 16.51 2.54
C LEU A 174 18.44 16.04 1.18
N ILE A 175 18.75 14.81 0.81
CA ILE A 175 18.23 14.17 -0.40
C ILE A 175 16.95 13.43 -0.04
N ILE A 176 15.82 13.89 -0.58
CA ILE A 176 14.49 13.33 -0.35
C ILE A 176 13.97 12.66 -1.62
N PRO A 177 13.32 11.48 -1.55
CA PRO A 177 12.74 10.85 -2.73
C PRO A 177 11.71 11.75 -3.41
N GLN A 178 11.66 11.72 -4.75
CA GLN A 178 10.74 12.58 -5.52
C GLN A 178 9.28 12.44 -5.10
N LEU A 179 8.85 11.22 -4.76
CA LEU A 179 7.47 10.92 -4.34
C LEU A 179 7.13 11.41 -2.93
N GLY A 180 8.11 11.91 -2.17
CA GLY A 180 7.91 12.58 -0.88
C GLY A 180 7.45 14.04 -1.00
N ALA A 181 7.51 14.63 -2.20
CA ALA A 181 7.24 16.06 -2.43
C ALA A 181 5.81 16.49 -2.07
N ALA A 182 4.84 15.57 -2.05
CA ALA A 182 3.46 15.87 -1.66
C ALA A 182 3.31 16.15 -0.15
N GLY A 183 4.19 15.60 0.69
CA GLY A 183 4.12 15.77 2.15
C GLY A 183 5.18 16.73 2.71
N VAL A 184 6.28 16.95 1.99
CA VAL A 184 7.41 17.78 2.46
C VAL A 184 7.43 19.13 1.76
N SER A 185 7.43 20.21 2.54
CA SER A 185 7.62 21.58 2.07
C SER A 185 9.06 22.03 2.26
N ALA A 186 9.84 22.06 1.17
CA ALA A 186 11.25 22.41 1.20
C ALA A 186 11.54 23.77 1.87
N HIS A 187 10.70 24.78 1.61
CA HIS A 187 10.82 26.10 2.22
C HIS A 187 10.62 26.06 3.73
N GLN A 188 9.61 25.32 4.21
CA GLN A 188 9.36 25.20 5.65
C GLN A 188 10.48 24.41 6.36
N VAL A 189 11.00 23.34 5.74
CA VAL A 189 12.16 22.60 6.27
C VAL A 189 13.36 23.54 6.41
N LYS A 190 13.67 24.32 5.36
CA LYS A 190 14.79 25.28 5.39
C LYS A 190 14.61 26.32 6.48
N ARG A 191 13.41 26.90 6.61
CA ARG A 191 13.10 27.90 7.63
C ARG A 191 13.23 27.35 9.07
N ARG A 192 12.78 26.11 9.31
CA ARG A 192 12.70 25.52 10.67
C ARG A 192 13.95 24.78 11.12
N SER A 193 14.72 24.22 10.19
CA SER A 193 15.88 23.37 10.50
C SER A 193 17.20 23.89 9.93
N GLY A 194 17.15 24.86 9.01
CA GLY A 194 18.33 25.30 8.26
C GLY A 194 18.76 24.36 7.14
N PHE A 195 18.18 23.15 7.03
CA PHE A 195 18.49 22.20 5.97
C PHE A 195 17.73 22.51 4.66
N ARG A 196 18.45 22.48 3.55
CA ARG A 196 17.90 22.56 2.20
C ARG A 196 17.49 21.16 1.75
N VAL A 197 16.26 21.05 1.27
CA VAL A 197 15.74 19.83 0.65
C VAL A 197 16.12 19.80 -0.83
N ILE A 198 16.70 18.69 -1.25
CA ILE A 198 16.99 18.36 -2.65
C ILE A 198 16.14 17.15 -3.01
N TYR A 199 15.23 17.31 -3.97
CA TYR A 199 14.43 16.19 -4.46
C TYR A 199 15.27 15.32 -5.39
N GLY A 200 15.60 14.12 -4.89
CA GLY A 200 16.27 13.06 -5.63
C GLY A 200 15.34 12.32 -6.60
N PRO A 201 15.77 11.18 -7.14
CA PRO A 201 15.00 10.40 -8.10
C PRO A 201 13.75 9.73 -7.48
N VAL A 202 12.86 9.24 -8.35
CA VAL A 202 11.73 8.37 -7.98
C VAL A 202 12.21 6.98 -7.56
N ARG A 203 13.21 6.42 -8.27
CA ARG A 203 13.74 5.08 -8.00
C ARG A 203 15.07 5.20 -7.27
N ALA A 204 15.25 4.40 -6.21
CA ALA A 204 16.50 4.39 -5.46
C ALA A 204 17.71 4.01 -6.33
N GLN A 205 17.53 3.12 -7.31
CA GLN A 205 18.58 2.69 -8.25
C GLN A 205 19.17 3.83 -9.09
N ASP A 206 18.44 4.94 -9.25
CA ASP A 206 18.92 6.10 -10.01
C ASP A 206 19.78 7.04 -9.13
N ILE A 207 19.89 6.80 -7.81
CA ILE A 207 20.63 7.67 -6.88
C ILE A 207 22.12 7.78 -7.23
N PRO A 208 22.87 6.70 -7.54
CA PRO A 208 24.28 6.82 -7.92
C PRO A 208 24.50 7.78 -9.10
N ARG A 209 23.74 7.60 -10.17
CA ARG A 209 23.76 8.46 -11.36
C ARG A 209 23.33 9.91 -11.05
N PHE A 210 22.37 10.08 -10.15
CA PHE A 210 21.94 11.40 -9.68
C PHE A 210 23.05 12.14 -8.92
N LEU A 211 23.80 11.44 -8.06
CA LEU A 211 24.94 12.00 -7.33
C LEU A 211 26.08 12.37 -8.28
N GLU A 212 26.44 11.50 -9.22
CA GLU A 212 27.47 11.75 -10.25
C GLU A 212 27.15 12.98 -11.11
N LYS A 213 25.86 13.27 -11.32
CA LYS A 213 25.40 14.47 -12.05
C LYS A 213 25.26 15.72 -11.16
N GLY A 214 25.88 15.73 -9.98
CA GLY A 214 25.86 16.88 -9.07
C GLY A 214 24.48 17.14 -8.47
N MET A 215 23.75 16.07 -8.12
CA MET A 215 22.42 16.12 -7.51
C MET A 215 21.35 16.81 -8.39
N LYS A 216 21.46 16.64 -9.72
CA LYS A 216 20.48 17.13 -10.70
C LYS A 216 19.70 15.96 -11.30
N ALA A 217 18.43 15.81 -10.89
CA ALA A 217 17.56 14.75 -11.39
C ALA A 217 17.14 15.01 -12.85
N ALA A 218 17.54 14.08 -13.72
CA ALA A 218 17.17 14.07 -15.13
C ALA A 218 15.67 13.76 -15.33
N PRO A 219 15.07 14.09 -16.49
CA PRO A 219 13.62 13.91 -16.71
C PRO A 219 13.12 12.47 -16.54
N ASP A 220 13.93 11.48 -16.90
CA ASP A 220 13.65 10.05 -16.73
C ASP A 220 13.58 9.63 -15.25
N MET A 221 14.45 10.21 -14.41
CA MET A 221 14.49 9.95 -12.95
C MET A 221 13.26 10.47 -12.22
N ARG A 222 12.48 11.38 -12.83
CA ARG A 222 11.29 12.01 -12.25
C ARG A 222 9.99 11.27 -12.60
N ARG A 223 10.04 10.28 -13.48
CA ARG A 223 8.84 9.56 -13.97
C ARG A 223 8.77 8.14 -13.41
N LYS A 224 7.55 7.70 -13.13
CA LYS A 224 7.22 6.32 -12.78
C LYS A 224 6.42 5.71 -13.93
N ALA A 225 6.94 4.65 -14.55
CA ALA A 225 6.33 4.04 -15.74
C ALA A 225 5.26 2.98 -15.41
N PHE A 226 5.30 2.40 -14.21
CA PHE A 226 4.41 1.32 -13.77
C PHE A 226 4.24 0.17 -14.80
N PRO A 227 5.35 -0.46 -15.26
CA PRO A 227 5.32 -1.56 -16.24
C PRO A 227 4.74 -2.84 -15.65
N LEU A 228 4.51 -3.85 -16.51
CA LEU A 228 3.92 -5.14 -16.15
C LEU A 228 4.59 -5.81 -14.93
N VAL A 229 5.93 -5.80 -14.86
CA VAL A 229 6.68 -6.39 -13.73
C VAL A 229 6.28 -5.75 -12.39
N GLU A 230 6.09 -4.44 -12.34
CA GLU A 230 5.69 -3.75 -11.11
C GLU A 230 4.25 -4.07 -10.71
N ARG A 231 3.39 -4.39 -11.67
CA ARG A 231 2.00 -4.79 -11.43
C ARG A 231 1.92 -6.22 -10.94
N ILE A 232 2.66 -7.13 -11.55
CA ILE A 232 2.74 -8.54 -11.13
C ILE A 232 3.23 -8.66 -9.69
N VAL A 233 4.16 -7.80 -9.30
CA VAL A 233 4.66 -7.70 -7.92
C VAL A 233 3.56 -7.46 -6.87
N LEU A 234 2.44 -6.85 -7.25
CA LEU A 234 1.32 -6.57 -6.34
C LEU A 234 0.36 -7.75 -6.21
N ILE A 235 0.28 -8.62 -7.22
CA ILE A 235 -0.67 -9.73 -7.29
C ILE A 235 -0.66 -10.60 -6.02
N PRO A 236 0.48 -11.00 -5.42
CA PRO A 236 0.46 -11.91 -4.29
C PRO A 236 -0.27 -11.36 -3.06
N VAL A 237 -0.09 -10.08 -2.71
CA VAL A 237 -0.77 -9.50 -1.55
C VAL A 237 -2.27 -9.35 -1.81
N GLU A 238 -2.64 -8.84 -3.00
CA GLU A 238 -4.03 -8.64 -3.39
C GLU A 238 -4.78 -9.98 -3.46
N LEU A 239 -4.15 -11.01 -4.01
CA LEU A 239 -4.72 -12.35 -4.10
C LEU A 239 -4.90 -12.99 -2.73
N VAL A 240 -3.90 -12.90 -1.84
CA VAL A 240 -4.02 -13.46 -0.48
C VAL A 240 -5.10 -12.74 0.32
N GLU A 241 -5.20 -11.42 0.21
CA GLU A 241 -6.23 -10.64 0.90
C GLU A 241 -7.64 -10.95 0.36
N ALA A 242 -7.80 -11.03 -0.97
CA ALA A 242 -9.07 -11.39 -1.59
C ALA A 242 -9.47 -12.85 -1.29
N LEU A 243 -8.53 -13.81 -1.32
CA LEU A 243 -8.80 -15.22 -1.01
C LEU A 243 -9.22 -15.43 0.43
N LYS A 244 -8.71 -14.68 1.40
CA LYS A 244 -9.17 -14.80 2.80
C LYS A 244 -10.67 -14.53 2.92
N ILE A 245 -11.14 -13.45 2.30
CA ILE A 245 -12.57 -13.10 2.29
C ILE A 245 -13.35 -14.10 1.43
N GLY A 246 -12.82 -14.45 0.26
CA GLY A 246 -13.44 -15.41 -0.65
C GLY A 246 -13.65 -16.80 -0.05
N LEU A 247 -12.65 -17.34 0.66
CA LEU A 247 -12.73 -18.63 1.32
C LEU A 247 -13.69 -18.63 2.51
N LEU A 248 -13.92 -17.48 3.15
CA LEU A 248 -14.96 -17.33 4.18
C LEU A 248 -16.35 -17.22 3.57
N ALA A 249 -16.48 -16.57 2.41
CA ALA A 249 -17.76 -16.41 1.71
C ALA A 249 -18.18 -17.67 0.92
N ALA A 250 -17.24 -18.45 0.40
CA ALA A 250 -17.52 -19.61 -0.43
C ALA A 250 -18.41 -20.67 0.26
N PRO A 251 -18.19 -21.04 1.55
CA PRO A 251 -19.12 -21.91 2.28
C PRO A 251 -20.52 -21.34 2.40
N ALA A 252 -20.67 -20.02 2.54
CA ALA A 252 -21.99 -19.39 2.59
C ALA A 252 -22.71 -19.52 1.22
N PHE A 253 -22.02 -19.25 0.11
CA PHE A 253 -22.57 -19.49 -1.23
C PHE A 253 -22.92 -20.97 -1.46
N PHE A 254 -22.07 -21.89 -0.98
CA PHE A 254 -22.32 -23.33 -1.08
C PHE A 254 -23.60 -23.74 -0.32
N LEU A 255 -23.74 -23.33 0.94
CA LEU A 255 -24.89 -23.66 1.78
C LEU A 255 -26.18 -22.98 1.30
N LEU A 256 -26.10 -21.71 0.87
CA LEU A 256 -27.24 -20.98 0.32
C LEU A 256 -27.71 -21.60 -1.00
N GLY A 257 -26.79 -22.16 -1.81
CA GLY A 257 -27.14 -22.88 -3.03
C GLY A 257 -27.94 -24.17 -2.77
N GLY A 258 -27.86 -24.73 -1.55
CA GLY A 258 -28.68 -25.86 -1.14
C GLY A 258 -30.12 -25.50 -0.79
N LEU A 259 -30.44 -24.21 -0.62
CA LEU A 259 -31.79 -23.76 -0.29
C LEU A 259 -32.63 -23.52 -1.56
N GLY A 260 -33.89 -23.97 -1.54
CA GLY A 260 -34.76 -23.94 -2.72
C GLY A 260 -34.46 -25.09 -3.67
N GLY A 261 -34.91 -25.01 -4.93
CA GLY A 261 -34.74 -26.06 -5.95
C GLY A 261 -35.74 -27.21 -5.84
N THR A 262 -35.78 -28.05 -6.87
CA THR A 262 -36.64 -29.25 -6.94
C THR A 262 -36.01 -30.49 -6.31
N GLY A 263 -34.68 -30.51 -6.14
CA GLY A 263 -33.92 -31.60 -5.53
C GLY A 263 -33.74 -31.48 -4.02
N GLY A 264 -33.02 -32.42 -3.42
CA GLY A 264 -32.65 -32.36 -2.00
C GLY A 264 -31.60 -31.28 -1.70
N PHE A 265 -31.51 -30.83 -0.44
CA PHE A 265 -30.58 -29.78 -0.03
C PHE A 265 -29.13 -30.02 -0.51
N TRP A 266 -28.62 -31.24 -0.30
CA TRP A 266 -27.25 -31.58 -0.68
C TRP A 266 -27.06 -31.61 -2.20
N GLU A 267 -28.03 -32.13 -2.93
CA GLU A 267 -28.02 -32.15 -4.39
C GLU A 267 -27.95 -30.72 -4.96
N ASN A 268 -28.78 -29.82 -4.43
CA ASN A 268 -28.79 -28.40 -4.82
C ASN A 268 -27.51 -27.67 -4.40
N ALA A 269 -26.95 -27.99 -3.23
CA ALA A 269 -25.68 -27.42 -2.79
C ALA A 269 -24.52 -27.83 -3.71
N PHE A 270 -24.48 -29.09 -4.16
CA PHE A 270 -23.46 -29.58 -5.09
C PHE A 270 -23.66 -29.05 -6.51
N SER A 271 -24.90 -28.88 -6.98
CA SER A 271 -25.17 -28.38 -8.35
C SER A 271 -25.03 -26.86 -8.46
N HIS A 272 -25.63 -26.10 -7.54
CA HIS A 272 -25.73 -24.64 -7.62
C HIS A 272 -24.79 -23.93 -6.65
N GLY A 273 -24.62 -24.49 -5.45
CA GLY A 273 -23.72 -23.94 -4.44
C GLY A 273 -22.26 -24.00 -4.86
N LEU A 274 -21.80 -25.14 -5.41
CA LEU A 274 -20.43 -25.25 -5.94
C LEU A 274 -20.19 -24.30 -7.11
N VAL A 275 -21.14 -24.21 -8.03
CA VAL A 275 -21.06 -23.29 -9.17
C VAL A 275 -20.87 -21.85 -8.70
N ALA A 276 -21.62 -21.41 -7.68
CA ALA A 276 -21.48 -20.08 -7.11
C ALA A 276 -20.16 -19.88 -6.34
N ALA A 277 -19.71 -20.89 -5.59
CA ALA A 277 -18.43 -20.83 -4.91
C ALA A 277 -17.25 -20.72 -5.92
N PHE A 278 -17.28 -21.51 -7.00
CA PHE A 278 -16.26 -21.45 -8.05
C PHE A 278 -16.32 -20.17 -8.88
N SER A 279 -17.50 -19.58 -9.09
CA SER A 279 -17.63 -18.30 -9.79
C SER A 279 -17.00 -17.17 -8.97
N LEU A 280 -17.16 -17.18 -7.63
CA LEU A 280 -16.49 -16.25 -6.72
C LEU A 280 -14.97 -16.38 -6.79
N LEU A 281 -14.44 -17.62 -6.74
CA LEU A 281 -12.99 -17.86 -6.87
C LEU A 281 -12.46 -17.39 -8.23
N THR A 282 -13.23 -17.63 -9.30
CA THR A 282 -12.89 -17.17 -10.66
C THR A 282 -12.88 -15.65 -10.74
N ALA A 283 -13.86 -14.98 -10.11
CA ALA A 283 -13.91 -13.52 -10.03
C ALA A 283 -12.73 -12.95 -9.23
N ILE A 284 -12.32 -13.61 -8.15
CA ILE A 284 -11.12 -13.22 -7.39
C ILE A 284 -9.86 -13.33 -8.27
N LEU A 285 -9.69 -14.41 -9.02
CA LEU A 285 -8.56 -14.55 -9.94
C LEU A 285 -8.61 -13.49 -11.05
N ALA A 286 -9.78 -13.23 -11.63
CA ALA A 286 -9.94 -12.18 -12.64
C ALA A 286 -9.58 -10.80 -12.08
N GLY A 287 -10.10 -10.44 -10.90
CA GLY A 287 -9.87 -9.15 -10.23
C GLY A 287 -8.44 -8.96 -9.73
N ALA A 288 -7.89 -9.92 -8.99
CA ALA A 288 -6.59 -9.80 -8.35
C ALA A 288 -5.41 -10.12 -9.28
N VAL A 289 -5.60 -10.96 -10.30
CA VAL A 289 -4.54 -11.42 -11.21
C VAL A 289 -4.69 -10.81 -12.60
N LEU A 290 -5.84 -10.96 -13.25
CA LEU A 290 -6.00 -10.54 -14.65
C LEU A 290 -6.09 -9.03 -14.81
N VAL A 291 -6.78 -8.30 -13.91
CA VAL A 291 -6.85 -6.83 -13.98
C VAL A 291 -5.47 -6.16 -14.03
N PRO A 292 -4.53 -6.40 -13.10
CA PRO A 292 -3.23 -5.74 -13.15
C PRO A 292 -2.39 -6.14 -14.37
N ILE A 293 -2.54 -7.38 -14.86
CA ILE A 293 -1.87 -7.84 -16.08
C ILE A 293 -2.42 -7.08 -17.29
N LEU A 294 -3.75 -7.03 -17.42
CA LEU A 294 -4.44 -6.49 -18.59
C LEU A 294 -4.71 -4.98 -18.54
N LEU A 295 -4.32 -4.33 -17.46
CA LEU A 295 -4.69 -2.95 -17.12
C LEU A 295 -4.58 -1.91 -18.27
N PRO A 296 -3.53 -1.91 -19.13
CA PRO A 296 -3.39 -0.93 -20.21
C PRO A 296 -4.40 -1.14 -21.35
N TRP A 297 -4.83 -2.38 -21.56
CA TRP A 297 -5.69 -2.76 -22.68
C TRP A 297 -7.18 -2.72 -22.32
N LEU A 298 -7.52 -2.73 -21.02
CA LEU A 298 -8.91 -2.61 -20.57
C LEU A 298 -9.47 -1.21 -20.87
N PRO A 299 -10.71 -1.12 -21.39
CA PRO A 299 -11.29 0.16 -21.79
C PRO A 299 -11.66 1.02 -20.58
N GLY A 300 -11.69 2.34 -20.80
CA GLY A 300 -12.05 3.33 -19.80
C GLY A 300 -10.87 3.86 -18.99
N ARG A 301 -11.11 4.98 -18.30
CA ARG A 301 -10.13 5.65 -17.43
C ARG A 301 -10.22 5.19 -15.97
N ALA A 302 -11.43 4.93 -15.48
CA ALA A 302 -11.70 4.45 -14.13
C ALA A 302 -11.32 2.97 -13.98
N PHE A 303 -10.81 2.60 -12.81
CA PHE A 303 -10.51 1.20 -12.48
C PHE A 303 -11.78 0.37 -12.36
N SER A 304 -12.86 0.94 -11.81
CA SER A 304 -14.16 0.27 -11.73
C SER A 304 -14.70 -0.09 -13.12
N THR A 305 -14.63 0.81 -14.11
CA THR A 305 -15.06 0.52 -15.49
C THR A 305 -14.22 -0.59 -16.14
N LYS A 306 -12.90 -0.58 -15.93
CA LYS A 306 -12.01 -1.65 -16.40
C LYS A 306 -12.37 -2.98 -15.76
N GLY A 307 -12.63 -2.98 -14.45
CA GLY A 307 -13.02 -4.17 -13.69
C GLY A 307 -14.40 -4.68 -14.07
N PHE A 308 -15.40 -3.83 -14.27
CA PHE A 308 -16.71 -4.22 -14.79
C PHE A 308 -16.58 -4.88 -16.16
N THR A 309 -15.77 -4.32 -17.05
CA THR A 309 -15.55 -4.88 -18.38
C THR A 309 -14.92 -6.27 -18.30
N LEU A 310 -13.83 -6.41 -17.53
CA LEU A 310 -13.16 -7.70 -17.39
C LEU A 310 -14.03 -8.72 -16.64
N GLY A 311 -14.79 -8.28 -15.64
CA GLY A 311 -15.71 -9.10 -14.88
C GLY A 311 -16.85 -9.63 -15.75
N PHE A 312 -17.43 -8.77 -16.59
CA PHE A 312 -18.44 -9.17 -17.56
C PHE A 312 -17.90 -10.22 -18.54
N ILE A 313 -16.72 -9.98 -19.14
CA ILE A 313 -16.08 -10.95 -20.05
C ILE A 313 -15.79 -12.27 -19.33
N SER A 314 -15.21 -12.21 -18.12
CA SER A 314 -14.88 -13.40 -17.33
C SER A 314 -16.13 -14.20 -16.97
N ALA A 315 -17.25 -13.53 -16.70
CA ALA A 315 -18.51 -14.17 -16.39
C ALA A 315 -19.15 -14.81 -17.62
N LEU A 316 -19.10 -14.17 -18.78
CA LEU A 316 -19.56 -14.78 -20.04
C LEU A 316 -18.77 -16.04 -20.37
N VAL A 317 -17.45 -16.01 -20.21
CA VAL A 317 -16.60 -17.21 -20.37
C VAL A 317 -17.00 -18.27 -19.34
N TYR A 318 -17.21 -17.90 -18.08
CA TYR A 318 -17.62 -18.83 -17.03
C TYR A 318 -18.96 -19.53 -17.35
N VAL A 319 -19.95 -18.77 -17.81
CA VAL A 319 -21.27 -19.25 -18.24
C VAL A 319 -21.16 -20.13 -19.50
N ALA A 320 -20.39 -19.72 -20.49
CA ALA A 320 -20.22 -20.44 -21.75
C ALA A 320 -19.56 -21.82 -21.59
N LEU A 321 -18.78 -22.03 -20.52
CA LEU A 321 -18.22 -23.33 -20.16
C LEU A 321 -19.27 -24.32 -19.60
N GLY A 322 -20.57 -24.00 -19.70
CA GLY A 322 -21.67 -24.90 -19.32
C GLY A 322 -21.82 -25.05 -17.80
N ARG A 323 -21.37 -24.07 -17.01
CA ARG A 323 -21.39 -24.13 -15.55
C ARG A 323 -22.68 -23.62 -14.91
N CYS A 324 -23.72 -23.30 -15.68
CA CYS A 324 -25.01 -22.85 -15.16
C CYS A 324 -26.16 -23.58 -15.83
N GLY A 325 -27.22 -23.86 -15.09
CA GLY A 325 -28.43 -24.50 -15.63
C GLY A 325 -29.37 -23.49 -16.26
N ALA A 326 -29.89 -22.56 -15.45
CA ALA A 326 -30.94 -21.62 -15.86
C ALA A 326 -30.39 -20.27 -16.35
N TRP A 327 -31.11 -19.60 -17.25
CA TRP A 327 -30.76 -18.25 -17.72
C TRP A 327 -30.73 -17.22 -16.58
N ALA A 328 -31.61 -17.35 -15.59
CA ALA A 328 -31.64 -16.48 -14.42
C ALA A 328 -30.41 -16.69 -13.53
N GLU A 329 -29.93 -17.94 -13.39
CA GLU A 329 -28.67 -18.25 -12.70
C GLU A 329 -27.49 -17.62 -13.43
N ALA A 330 -27.44 -17.76 -14.77
CA ALA A 330 -26.40 -17.16 -15.59
C ALA A 330 -26.34 -15.62 -15.42
N LEU A 331 -27.49 -14.93 -15.45
CA LEU A 331 -27.56 -13.49 -15.21
C LEU A 331 -27.08 -13.13 -13.80
N GLY A 332 -27.49 -13.88 -12.78
CA GLY A 332 -27.05 -13.67 -11.41
C GLY A 332 -25.53 -13.74 -11.27
N LEU A 333 -24.92 -14.77 -11.87
CA LEU A 333 -23.46 -14.94 -11.88
C LEU A 333 -22.75 -13.82 -12.65
N VAL A 334 -23.30 -13.37 -13.78
CA VAL A 334 -22.75 -12.25 -14.55
C VAL A 334 -22.69 -10.97 -13.72
N PHE A 335 -23.78 -10.62 -13.04
CA PHE A 335 -23.81 -9.44 -12.17
C PHE A 335 -22.86 -9.58 -10.98
N LEU A 336 -22.84 -10.73 -10.31
CA LEU A 336 -21.97 -10.97 -9.15
C LEU A 336 -20.48 -10.90 -9.51
N MET A 337 -20.06 -11.63 -10.53
CA MET A 337 -18.66 -11.63 -10.97
C MET A 337 -18.23 -10.24 -11.45
N SER A 338 -19.10 -9.52 -12.16
CA SER A 338 -18.82 -8.15 -12.61
C SER A 338 -18.62 -7.19 -11.44
N ALA A 339 -19.46 -7.28 -10.41
CA ALA A 339 -19.34 -6.46 -9.20
C ALA A 339 -18.05 -6.77 -8.42
N VAL A 340 -17.73 -8.06 -8.22
CA VAL A 340 -16.53 -8.49 -7.49
C VAL A 340 -15.25 -8.06 -8.22
N VAL A 341 -15.18 -8.25 -9.54
CA VAL A 341 -13.99 -7.86 -10.31
C VAL A 341 -13.85 -6.33 -10.38
N ALA A 342 -14.96 -5.58 -10.50
CA ALA A 342 -14.96 -4.12 -10.43
C ALA A 342 -14.40 -3.61 -9.09
N TYR A 343 -14.90 -4.15 -7.97
CA TYR A 343 -14.42 -3.81 -6.65
C TYR A 343 -12.93 -4.12 -6.47
N LEU A 344 -12.49 -5.33 -6.87
CA LEU A 344 -11.08 -5.73 -6.76
C LEU A 344 -10.16 -4.90 -7.67
N ALA A 345 -10.64 -4.45 -8.84
CA ALA A 345 -9.87 -3.56 -9.70
C ALA A 345 -9.55 -2.23 -8.99
N MET A 346 -10.45 -1.73 -8.15
CA MET A 346 -10.25 -0.47 -7.43
C MET A 346 -9.13 -0.51 -6.39
N ASN A 347 -8.70 -1.68 -5.92
CA ASN A 347 -7.54 -1.80 -5.02
C ASN A 347 -6.24 -1.27 -5.67
N PHE A 348 -6.13 -1.35 -6.99
CA PHE A 348 -4.94 -0.89 -7.73
C PHE A 348 -4.89 0.63 -7.92
N THR A 349 -5.96 1.37 -7.57
CA THR A 349 -5.98 2.84 -7.64
C THR A 349 -4.90 3.50 -6.79
N GLY A 350 -4.47 2.87 -5.69
CA GLY A 350 -3.41 3.38 -4.80
C GLY A 350 -1.98 2.99 -5.20
N ALA A 351 -1.83 2.09 -6.17
CA ALA A 351 -0.52 1.59 -6.62
C ALA A 351 -0.13 2.10 -8.02
N SER A 352 -1.09 2.63 -8.78
CA SER A 352 -0.89 3.11 -10.14
C SER A 352 -0.57 4.60 -10.24
N THR A 353 0.02 5.00 -11.36
CA THR A 353 0.28 6.41 -11.69
C THR A 353 -0.85 7.08 -12.46
N PHE A 354 -2.00 6.42 -12.64
CA PHE A 354 -3.11 6.91 -13.46
C PHE A 354 -4.08 7.81 -12.69
N THR A 355 -4.05 7.74 -11.37
CA THR A 355 -5.06 8.28 -10.48
C THR A 355 -4.49 9.37 -9.58
N SER A 356 -5.35 10.32 -9.21
CA SER A 356 -5.10 11.28 -8.14
C SER A 356 -6.08 11.03 -7.00
N LEU A 357 -5.76 11.49 -5.79
CA LEU A 357 -6.65 11.29 -4.62
C LEU A 357 -8.06 11.84 -4.87
N SER A 358 -8.18 13.02 -5.49
CA SER A 358 -9.48 13.60 -5.86
C SER A 358 -10.20 12.78 -6.93
N GLY A 359 -9.46 12.23 -7.89
CA GLY A 359 -9.99 11.33 -8.91
C GLY A 359 -10.56 10.04 -8.32
N VAL A 360 -9.82 9.40 -7.41
CA VAL A 360 -10.26 8.18 -6.72
C VAL A 360 -11.51 8.45 -5.87
N LYS A 361 -11.54 9.56 -5.12
CA LYS A 361 -12.74 9.96 -4.35
C LYS A 361 -13.96 10.16 -5.25
N LYS A 362 -13.78 10.76 -6.44
CA LYS A 362 -14.85 10.93 -7.42
C LYS A 362 -15.32 9.59 -7.97
N GLU A 363 -14.39 8.68 -8.27
CA GLU A 363 -14.69 7.33 -8.75
C GLU A 363 -15.49 6.53 -7.72
N MET A 364 -15.01 6.47 -6.47
CA MET A 364 -15.67 5.73 -5.39
C MET A 364 -17.11 6.17 -5.14
N ARG A 365 -17.41 7.47 -5.29
CA ARG A 365 -18.74 8.02 -5.01
C ARG A 365 -19.85 7.42 -5.88
N TRP A 366 -19.54 7.01 -7.11
CA TRP A 366 -20.51 6.37 -7.99
C TRP A 366 -20.24 4.87 -8.17
N ALA A 367 -18.97 4.44 -8.17
CA ALA A 367 -18.60 3.06 -8.41
C ALA A 367 -19.06 2.14 -7.29
N VAL A 368 -18.82 2.51 -6.02
CA VAL A 368 -19.16 1.64 -4.88
C VAL A 368 -20.68 1.42 -4.77
N PRO A 369 -21.55 2.45 -4.87
CA PRO A 369 -22.99 2.21 -4.92
C PRO A 369 -23.43 1.35 -6.11
N ALA A 370 -22.82 1.53 -7.28
CA ALA A 370 -23.15 0.74 -8.47
C ALA A 370 -22.72 -0.72 -8.31
N GLU A 371 -21.54 -0.99 -7.74
CA GLU A 371 -21.04 -2.33 -7.42
C GLU A 371 -21.96 -3.05 -6.43
N ILE A 372 -22.39 -2.36 -5.37
CA ILE A 372 -23.34 -2.90 -4.39
C ILE A 372 -24.67 -3.22 -5.05
N ALA A 373 -25.24 -2.29 -5.83
CA ALA A 373 -26.50 -2.52 -6.53
C ALA A 373 -26.40 -3.71 -7.49
N THR A 374 -25.31 -3.79 -8.25
CA THR A 374 -25.01 -4.90 -9.17
C THR A 374 -24.91 -6.23 -8.41
N ALA A 375 -24.22 -6.26 -7.27
CA ALA A 375 -24.11 -7.45 -6.44
C ALA A 375 -25.46 -7.89 -5.87
N VAL A 376 -26.29 -6.95 -5.37
CA VAL A 376 -27.62 -7.24 -4.83
C VAL A 376 -28.55 -7.79 -5.91
N ILE A 377 -28.57 -7.16 -7.10
CA ILE A 377 -29.33 -7.65 -8.26
C ILE A 377 -28.86 -9.07 -8.64
N GLY A 378 -27.55 -9.29 -8.67
CA GLY A 378 -26.96 -10.59 -8.96
C GLY A 378 -27.34 -11.67 -7.95
N LEU A 379 -27.31 -11.35 -6.65
CA LEU A 379 -27.79 -12.25 -5.59
C LEU A 379 -29.28 -12.56 -5.77
N GLY A 380 -30.10 -11.56 -6.11
CA GLY A 380 -31.53 -11.72 -6.35
C GLY A 380 -31.83 -12.68 -7.50
N PHE A 381 -31.17 -12.51 -8.65
CA PHE A 381 -31.30 -13.42 -9.78
C PHE A 381 -30.76 -14.82 -9.47
N TRP A 382 -29.60 -14.91 -8.82
CA TRP A 382 -29.00 -16.21 -8.49
C TRP A 382 -29.84 -17.00 -7.49
N PHE A 383 -30.36 -16.36 -6.45
CA PHE A 383 -31.24 -17.01 -5.47
C PHE A 383 -32.64 -17.27 -6.03
N GLY A 384 -33.21 -16.30 -6.75
CA GLY A 384 -34.52 -16.43 -7.41
C GLY A 384 -34.55 -17.56 -8.44
N SER A 385 -33.44 -17.80 -9.14
CA SER A 385 -33.33 -18.91 -10.09
C SER A 385 -33.51 -20.30 -9.47
N ARG A 386 -33.45 -20.43 -8.14
CA ARG A 386 -33.75 -21.69 -7.44
C ARG A 386 -35.24 -22.01 -7.38
N PHE A 387 -36.11 -21.03 -7.60
CA PHE A 387 -37.56 -21.19 -7.52
C PHE A 387 -38.23 -21.14 -8.89
N THR A 388 -37.48 -20.78 -9.93
CA THR A 388 -37.93 -20.80 -11.32
C THR A 388 -37.38 -22.05 -12.00
N VAL A 389 -38.22 -23.09 -12.07
CA VAL A 389 -37.97 -24.31 -12.87
C VAL A 389 -38.13 -23.99 -14.35
#